data_AF-A0A1I8FA45-F1
#
_entry.id   AF-A0A1I8FA45-F1
#
_cell.length_a   1.000
_cell.length_b   1.000
_cell.length_c   1.000
_cell.angle_alpha   90.00
_cell.angle_beta   90.00
_cell.angle_gamma   90.00
#
_symmetry.space_group_name_H-M   'P 1'
#
loop_
_entity.id
_entity.type
_entity.pdbx_description
1 polymer ?
#
loop_
_entity_poly.entity_id
_entity_poly.type
_entity_poly.pdbx_seq_one_letter_code
_entity_poly.pdbx_strand_id
1 'polypeptide(L)' 'MEFPLRLVRSQIGELYKLRLQMSESAGDEWFVKEITLEHLTPDFELLRCPVNRWFSRLREPFEVVHEVR' A
#
# COMPACT_ATOMS: atom_id res chain seq x y z
N MET A 1 10.49 -7.08 -1.73
CA MET A 1 9.87 -7.66 -0.53
C MET A 1 8.38 -7.54 -0.72
N GLU A 2 7.64 -8.62 -0.49
CA GLU A 2 6.17 -8.64 -0.59
C GLU A 2 5.60 -8.81 0.82
N PHE A 3 4.53 -8.09 1.13
CA PHE A 3 3.86 -8.13 2.43
C PHE A 3 2.44 -8.68 2.24
N PRO A 4 2.25 -10.01 2.29
CA PRO A 4 0.95 -10.59 2.08
C PRO A 4 0.02 -10.21 3.23
N LEU A 5 -1.09 -9.56 2.89
CA LEU A 5 -2.14 -9.17 3.84
C LEU A 5 -3.46 -9.78 3.35
N ARG A 6 -4.19 -10.45 4.24
CA ARG A 6 -5.52 -11.00 3.94
C ARG A 6 -6.57 -10.14 4.61
N LEU A 7 -7.47 -9.58 3.81
CA LEU A 7 -8.62 -8.81 4.27
C LEU A 7 -9.90 -9.61 4.04
N VAL A 8 -10.80 -9.59 5.02
CA VAL A 8 -12.14 -10.17 4.86
C VAL A 8 -13.11 -9.06 4.52
N ARG A 9 -13.74 -9.11 3.33
CA ARG A 9 -14.65 -8.05 2.84
C ARG A 9 -15.72 -7.67 3.86
N SER A 10 -16.32 -8.65 4.54
CA SER A 10 -17.34 -8.40 5.57
C SER A 10 -16.86 -7.60 6.78
N GLN A 11 -15.54 -7.50 7.00
CA GLN A 11 -14.94 -6.72 8.08
C GLN A 11 -14.58 -5.30 7.65
N ILE A 12 -14.34 -5.06 6.36
CA ILE A 12 -13.86 -3.78 5.83
C ILE A 12 -14.94 -2.99 5.07
N GLY A 13 -16.01 -3.65 4.61
CA GLY A 13 -17.03 -3.05 3.75
C GLY A 13 -16.56 -2.87 2.31
N GLU A 14 -17.09 -1.85 1.64
CA GLU A 14 -16.64 -1.45 0.30
C GLU A 14 -15.30 -0.70 0.39
N LEU A 15 -14.34 -1.11 -0.44
CA LEU A 15 -13.02 -0.46 -0.50
C LEU A 15 -13.16 0.96 -1.05
N TYR A 16 -12.78 1.96 -0.27
CA TYR A 16 -12.86 3.38 -0.65
C TYR A 16 -11.53 4.13 -0.56
N LYS A 17 -10.51 3.52 0.07
CA LYS A 17 -9.21 4.15 0.32
C LYS A 17 -8.16 3.12 0.71
N LEU A 18 -6.94 3.31 0.23
CA LEU A 18 -5.75 2.61 0.70
C LEU A 18 -4.74 3.62 1.25
N ARG A 19 -4.16 3.33 2.42
CA ARG A 19 -3.07 4.13 2.99
C ARG A 19 -1.89 3.23 3.34
N LEU A 20 -0.73 3.54 2.78
CA LEU A 20 0.53 2.92 3.19
C LEU A 20 1.29 3.91 4.06
N GLN A 21 1.77 3.46 5.21
CA GLN A 21 2.56 4.25 6.15
C GLN A 21 3.73 3.41 6.68
N MET A 22 4.93 3.98 6.64
CA MET A 22 6.11 3.36 7.26
C MET A 22 6.12 3.64 8.77
N SER A 23 6.53 2.64 9.56
CA SER A 23 6.69 2.79 11.01
C SER A 23 7.80 3.79 11.36
N GLU A 24 7.78 4.33 12.58
CA GLU A 24 8.76 5.32 13.04
C GLU A 24 10.15 4.74 13.37
N SER A 25 10.34 3.43 13.19
CA SER A 25 11.63 2.77 13.39
C SER A 25 12.67 3.38 12.44
N ALA A 26 13.59 4.13 13.03
CA ALA A 26 14.63 4.86 12.31
C ALA A 26 15.56 3.89 11.57
N GLY A 27 15.56 3.94 10.24
CA GLY A 27 16.58 3.28 9.43
C GLY A 27 16.11 2.79 8.06
N ASP A 28 14.85 2.42 7.93
CA ASP A 28 14.35 1.82 6.68
C ASP A 28 13.82 2.89 5.71
N GLU A 29 14.16 2.75 4.43
CA GLU A 29 13.63 3.56 3.32
C GLU A 29 13.05 2.64 2.26
N TRP A 30 11.82 2.88 1.81
CA TRP A 30 11.19 2.01 0.81
C TRP A 30 10.92 2.78 -0.48
N PHE A 31 11.41 2.26 -1.61
CA PHE A 31 10.89 2.68 -2.91
C PHE A 31 9.70 1.79 -3.26
N VAL A 32 8.50 2.36 -3.22
CA VAL A 32 7.26 1.63 -3.49
C VAL A 32 6.86 1.90 -4.93
N LYS A 33 6.86 0.85 -5.75
CA LYS A 33 6.45 0.92 -7.16
C LYS A 33 4.93 0.96 -7.31
N GLU A 34 4.24 0.03 -6.66
CA GLU A 34 2.80 -0.21 -6.83
C GLU A 34 2.25 -0.88 -5.58
N ILE A 35 0.97 -0.64 -5.28
CA ILE A 35 0.16 -1.43 -4.35
C ILE A 35 -0.77 -2.28 -5.20
N THR A 36 -0.77 -3.59 -4.95
CA THR A 36 -1.62 -4.55 -5.66
C THR A 36 -2.55 -5.20 -4.67
N LEU A 37 -3.86 -5.11 -4.92
CA LEU A 37 -4.88 -5.81 -4.14
C LEU A 37 -5.56 -6.84 -5.04
N GLU A 38 -5.62 -8.07 -4.57
CA GLU A 38 -6.25 -9.19 -5.27
C GLU A 38 -7.54 -9.57 -4.54
N HIS A 39 -8.67 -9.48 -5.23
CA HIS A 39 -9.91 -10.08 -4.78
C HIS A 39 -9.83 -11.59 -5.00
N LEU A 40 -9.81 -12.32 -3.89
CA LEU A 40 -9.81 -13.80 -3.86
C LEU A 40 -11.18 -14.40 -4.23
N THR A 41 -12.01 -13.69 -4.98
CA THR A 41 -13.27 -14.18 -5.54
C THR A 41 -13.00 -15.01 -6.79
N PRO A 42 -13.94 -15.89 -7.21
CA PRO A 42 -13.77 -16.71 -8.42
C PRO A 42 -13.45 -15.90 -9.68
N ASP A 43 -13.98 -14.67 -9.77
CA ASP A 43 -13.83 -13.79 -10.92
C ASP A 43 -12.47 -13.07 -10.97
N PHE A 44 -11.61 -13.28 -9.95
CA PHE A 44 -10.24 -12.75 -9.83
C PHE A 44 -10.12 -11.29 -10.30
N GLU A 45 -10.40 -10.35 -9.39
CA GLU A 45 -10.25 -8.93 -9.68
C GLU A 45 -8.94 -8.39 -9.09
N LEU A 46 -8.16 -7.67 -9.89
CA LEU A 46 -6.89 -7.09 -9.48
C LEU A 46 -6.97 -5.57 -9.51
N LEU A 47 -6.89 -4.93 -8.34
CA LEU A 47 -6.74 -3.50 -8.23
C LEU A 47 -5.26 -3.14 -8.17
N ARG A 48 -4.81 -2.32 -9.11
CA ARG A 48 -3.44 -1.83 -9.22
C ARG A 48 -3.39 -0.33 -8.96
N CYS A 49 -2.61 0.07 -7.96
CA CYS A 49 -2.42 1.46 -7.58
C CYS A 49 -0.94 1.83 -7.76
N PRO A 50 -0.54 2.47 -8.87
CA PRO A 50 0.84 2.88 -9.08
C PRO A 50 1.22 3.97 -8.06
N VAL A 51 2.41 3.83 -7.48
CA VAL A 51 2.91 4.73 -6.41
C VAL A 51 4.21 5.42 -6.83
N ASN A 52 5.18 4.66 -7.34
CA ASN A 52 6.47 5.12 -7.87
C ASN A 52 7.16 6.23 -7.08
N ARG A 53 7.24 6.07 -5.75
CA ARG A 53 7.84 7.09 -4.87
C ARG A 53 8.66 6.47 -3.73
N TRP A 54 9.57 7.27 -3.19
CA TRP A 54 10.25 6.97 -1.95
C TRP A 54 9.34 7.24 -0.74
N PHE A 55 9.34 6.30 0.19
CA PHE A 55 8.83 6.43 1.55
C PHE A 55 10.06 6.55 2.44
N SER A 56 10.46 7.79 2.68
CA SER A 56 11.72 8.09 3.34
C SER A 56 11.62 9.46 3.99
N ARG A 57 12.34 9.64 5.10
CA ARG A 57 12.58 10.96 5.72
C ARG A 57 13.84 11.64 5.17
N LEU A 58 14.64 10.92 4.39
CA LEU A 58 15.96 11.34 3.89
C LEU A 58 15.99 11.58 2.38
N ARG A 59 14.99 11.09 1.64
CA ARG A 59 14.84 11.28 0.19
C ARG A 59 13.53 11.94 -0.13
N GLU A 60 13.56 12.81 -1.14
CA GLU A 60 12.34 13.42 -1.68
C GLU A 60 11.32 12.35 -2.07
N PRO A 61 10.04 12.50 -1.67
CA PRO A 61 9.39 13.72 -1.18
C PRO A 61 9.47 13.94 0.35
N PHE A 62 10.31 13.22 1.07
CA PHE A 62 10.42 13.26 2.54
C PHE A 62 9.14 12.83 3.26
N GLU A 63 8.27 12.12 2.56
CA GLU A 63 7.03 11.57 3.10
C GLU A 63 7.21 10.09 3.42
N VAL A 64 6.57 9.66 4.50
CA VAL A 64 6.51 8.24 4.91
C VAL A 64 5.09 7.68 4.82
N VAL A 65 4.18 8.45 4.21
CA VAL A 65 2.76 8.12 4.05
C VAL A 65 2.33 8.38 2.61
N HIS A 66 1.46 7.53 2.08
CA HIS A 66 0.78 7.74 0.81
C HIS A 66 -0.66 7.23 0.90
N GLU A 67 -1.58 7.97 0.29
CA GLU A 67 -3.01 7.66 0.25
C GLU A 67 -3.48 7.55 -1.20
N VAL A 68 -4.18 6.47 -1.50
CA VAL A 68 -4.87 6.22 -2.77
C VAL A 68 -6.37 6.28 -2.50
N ARG A 69 -7.11 7.01 -3.34
CA ARG A 69 -8.56 7.19 -3.29
C ARG A 69 -9.21 6.56 -4.50
#